data_AF-C4LWJ7-F1
#
_entry.id   AF-C4LWJ7-F1
#
_cell.length_a   1.000
_cell.length_b   1.000
_cell.length_c   1.000
_cell.angle_alpha   90.00
_cell.angle_beta   90.00
_cell.angle_gamma   90.00
#
_symmetry.space_group_name_H-M   'P 1'
#
loop_
_entity.id
_entity.type
_entity.pdbx_description
1 polymer ?
#
loop_
_entity_poly.entity_id
_entity_poly.type
_entity_poly.pdbx_seq_one_letter_code
_entity_poly.pdbx_strand_id
1 'polypeptide(L)'
;MKEIAWIDSHKSSIVSSCWENDNIFISFEDGALLHYIMTAKNSEIFAFMKTPVHNLCFYKNKLYGVIPSPTKSSIIQINSISKQPPIFTTKEMITSMVISNDCIVISLRKSLITLNLQGKVLNKYSFDKNPLTLVAQCCNFERKYVHPYSHIKETNIVSAFSTSGDVYFIEVINHSQLRFMKKCTLSNQFIQSIAIDPYSSSWDRLNFCVAFGNKCLSCSTSTFDTEEVITTENPPIISLLFTTKSRLYISSHSGEVIVGEWVEN
;
A
#
# COMPACT_ATOMS: atom_id res chain seq x y z
N MET A 1 -22.01 -13.02 -18.19
CA MET A 1 -22.24 -11.67 -17.64
C MET A 1 -21.71 -11.70 -16.21
N LYS A 2 -20.63 -10.97 -15.88
CA LYS A 2 -20.07 -10.96 -14.53
C LYS A 2 -20.88 -9.97 -13.69
N GLU A 3 -21.47 -10.43 -12.59
CA GLU A 3 -22.06 -9.57 -11.56
C GLU A 3 -20.98 -8.60 -11.08
N ILE A 4 -21.13 -7.32 -11.43
CA ILE A 4 -20.42 -6.24 -10.76
C ILE A 4 -21.21 -6.01 -9.47
N ALA A 5 -20.63 -6.34 -8.32
CA ALA A 5 -21.21 -5.98 -7.04
C ALA A 5 -21.11 -4.46 -6.89
N TRP A 6 -22.16 -3.75 -7.27
CA TRP A 6 -22.29 -2.31 -6.99
C TRP A 6 -22.55 -2.14 -5.50
N ILE A 7 -21.66 -1.44 -4.80
CA ILE A 7 -21.91 -0.93 -3.45
C ILE A 7 -22.62 0.42 -3.62
N ASP A 8 -23.90 0.38 -3.99
CA ASP A 8 -24.70 1.55 -4.37
C ASP A 8 -25.34 2.28 -3.16
N SER A 9 -24.60 2.37 -2.05
CA SER A 9 -25.23 2.69 -0.75
C SER A 9 -24.93 4.08 -0.21
N HIS A 10 -23.94 4.82 -0.73
CA HIS A 10 -23.51 6.07 -0.11
C HIS A 10 -23.13 7.17 -1.11
N LYS A 11 -23.62 8.40 -0.87
CA LYS A 11 -23.55 9.52 -1.84
C LYS A 11 -22.27 10.37 -1.77
N SER A 12 -21.37 10.05 -0.84
CA SER A 12 -20.10 10.76 -0.64
C SER A 12 -18.96 10.07 -1.37
N SER A 13 -17.89 10.81 -1.72
CA SER A 13 -16.73 10.23 -2.41
C SER A 13 -15.96 9.29 -1.48
N ILE A 14 -15.42 8.20 -2.02
CA ILE A 14 -14.55 7.28 -1.28
C ILE A 14 -13.16 7.91 -1.11
N VAL A 15 -12.65 7.96 0.12
CA VAL A 15 -11.30 8.46 0.41
C VAL A 15 -10.28 7.34 0.65
N SER A 16 -10.75 6.17 1.07
CA SER A 16 -9.90 5.03 1.36
C SER A 16 -10.72 3.75 1.45
N SER A 17 -10.11 2.64 1.09
CA SER A 17 -10.67 1.32 1.31
C SER A 17 -9.58 0.33 1.68
N CYS A 18 -9.97 -0.75 2.35
CA CYS A 18 -9.13 -1.91 2.57
C CYS A 18 -10.01 -3.15 2.60
N TRP A 19 -9.40 -4.32 2.40
CA TRP A 19 -10.10 -5.59 2.51
C TRP A 19 -9.24 -6.64 3.18
N GLU A 20 -9.88 -7.60 3.83
CA GLU A 20 -9.26 -8.86 4.26
C GLU A 20 -10.31 -9.97 4.12
N ASN A 21 -9.95 -11.01 3.36
CA ASN A 21 -10.87 -12.09 2.97
C ASN A 21 -12.14 -11.52 2.33
N ASP A 22 -13.31 -11.81 2.92
CA ASP A 22 -14.62 -11.37 2.43
C ASP A 22 -15.08 -10.01 2.96
N ASN A 23 -14.27 -9.35 3.80
CA ASN A 23 -14.63 -8.08 4.43
C ASN A 23 -13.98 -6.92 3.69
N ILE A 24 -14.79 -5.98 3.22
CA ILE A 24 -14.34 -4.73 2.60
C ILE A 24 -14.78 -3.59 3.49
N PHE A 25 -13.83 -2.73 3.87
CA PHE A 25 -14.11 -1.49 4.60
C PHE A 25 -13.87 -0.30 3.71
N ILE A 26 -14.82 0.63 3.69
CA ILE A 26 -14.81 1.81 2.82
C ILE A 26 -15.03 3.05 3.67
N SER A 27 -14.14 4.03 3.54
CA SER A 27 -14.23 5.33 4.19
C SER A 27 -14.62 6.39 3.17
N PHE A 28 -15.52 7.28 3.56
CA PHE A 28 -16.07 8.34 2.73
C PHE A 28 -15.68 9.74 3.22
N GLU A 29 -15.73 10.73 2.33
CA GLU A 29 -15.38 12.14 2.62
C GLU A 29 -16.25 12.74 3.74
N ASP A 30 -17.51 12.32 3.85
CA ASP A 30 -18.43 12.75 4.90
C ASP A 30 -18.19 12.06 6.27
N GLY A 31 -17.18 11.18 6.34
CA GLY A 31 -16.80 10.46 7.54
C GLY A 31 -17.56 9.17 7.80
N ALA A 32 -18.46 8.75 6.91
CA ALA A 32 -19.06 7.43 6.98
C ALA A 32 -17.99 6.34 6.76
N LEU A 33 -18.08 5.26 7.52
CA LEU A 33 -17.33 4.03 7.33
C LEU A 33 -18.32 2.90 7.09
N LEU A 34 -18.22 2.26 5.95
CA LEU A 34 -19.06 1.15 5.54
C LEU A 34 -18.28 -0.16 5.62
N HIS A 35 -18.94 -1.20 6.09
CA HIS A 35 -18.46 -2.57 6.04
C HIS A 35 -19.34 -3.35 5.07
N TYR A 36 -18.72 -3.89 4.02
CA TYR A 36 -19.36 -4.76 3.05
C TYR A 36 -18.83 -6.18 3.20
N ILE A 37 -19.75 -7.15 3.28
CA ILE A 37 -19.42 -8.57 3.39
C ILE A 37 -19.73 -9.23 2.05
N MET A 38 -18.70 -9.64 1.33
CA MET A 38 -18.83 -10.18 -0.04
C MET A 38 -19.71 -11.44 -0.09
N THR A 39 -19.55 -12.35 0.88
CA THR A 39 -20.30 -13.62 0.92
C THR A 39 -21.79 -13.41 1.17
N ALA A 40 -22.14 -12.44 2.02
CA ALA A 40 -23.52 -12.09 2.33
C ALA A 40 -24.11 -11.07 1.33
N LYS A 41 -23.29 -10.51 0.44
CA LYS A 41 -23.64 -9.42 -0.50
C LYS A 41 -24.38 -8.27 0.20
N ASN A 42 -24.04 -7.96 1.44
CA ASN A 42 -24.68 -6.92 2.23
C ASN A 42 -23.67 -5.87 2.72
N SER A 43 -24.17 -4.67 3.00
CA SER A 43 -23.41 -3.58 3.58
C SER A 43 -24.08 -3.05 4.82
N GLU A 44 -23.29 -2.68 5.81
CA GLU A 44 -23.74 -1.92 6.97
C GLU A 44 -22.85 -0.70 7.22
N ILE A 45 -23.42 0.34 7.82
CA ILE A 45 -22.63 1.45 8.31
C ILE A 45 -21.92 0.97 9.58
N PHE A 46 -20.61 0.82 9.47
CA PHE A 46 -19.74 0.35 10.55
C PHE A 46 -19.50 1.43 11.62
N ALA A 47 -19.28 2.67 11.19
CA ALA A 47 -19.08 3.82 12.08
C ALA A 47 -19.32 5.15 11.36
N PHE A 48 -19.57 6.21 12.13
CA PHE A 48 -19.54 7.59 11.66
C PHE A 48 -18.47 8.39 12.39
N MET A 49 -17.54 8.95 11.62
CA MET A 49 -16.42 9.75 12.10
C MET A 49 -16.69 11.22 11.79
N LYS A 50 -16.23 12.13 12.66
CA LYS A 50 -16.32 13.58 12.40
C LYS A 50 -15.41 14.05 11.26
N THR A 51 -14.44 13.23 10.89
CA THR A 51 -13.40 13.54 9.93
C THR A 51 -13.17 12.27 9.11
N PRO A 52 -13.01 12.38 7.77
CA PRO A 52 -12.75 11.23 6.92
C PRO A 52 -11.49 10.50 7.37
N VAL A 53 -11.54 9.18 7.28
CA VAL A 53 -10.42 8.32 7.63
C VAL A 53 -9.70 7.88 6.37
N HIS A 54 -8.42 8.17 6.29
CA HIS A 54 -7.55 7.82 5.16
C HIS A 54 -6.67 6.61 5.50
N ASN A 55 -6.05 6.03 4.48
CA ASN A 55 -5.10 4.92 4.62
C ASN A 55 -5.62 3.77 5.49
N LEU A 56 -6.87 3.33 5.25
CA LEU A 56 -7.45 2.22 5.98
C LEU A 56 -6.57 0.97 5.84
N CYS A 57 -6.38 0.26 6.94
CA CYS A 57 -5.71 -1.04 6.97
C CYS A 57 -6.49 -1.96 7.90
N PHE A 58 -6.88 -3.13 7.43
CA PHE A 58 -7.49 -4.16 8.25
C PHE A 58 -6.46 -5.25 8.53
N TYR A 59 -6.30 -5.61 9.80
CA TYR A 59 -5.31 -6.58 10.23
C TYR A 59 -5.73 -7.28 11.52
N LYS A 60 -5.72 -8.61 11.54
CA LYS A 60 -6.08 -9.44 12.71
C LYS A 60 -7.40 -8.99 13.37
N ASN A 61 -8.43 -8.84 12.54
CA ASN A 61 -9.78 -8.39 12.95
C ASN A 61 -9.85 -6.99 13.56
N LYS A 62 -8.86 -6.14 13.29
CA LYS A 62 -8.84 -4.74 13.73
C LYS A 62 -8.72 -3.85 12.51
N LEU A 63 -9.57 -2.83 12.46
CA LEU A 63 -9.49 -1.79 11.46
C LEU A 63 -8.65 -0.64 12.02
N TYR A 64 -7.69 -0.18 11.23
CA TYR A 64 -6.85 0.97 11.52
C TYR A 64 -7.05 2.02 10.44
N GLY A 65 -6.82 3.27 10.79
CA GLY A 65 -6.84 4.35 9.82
C GLY A 65 -6.17 5.60 10.34
N VAL A 66 -5.97 6.54 9.42
CA VAL A 66 -5.35 7.84 9.68
C VAL A 66 -6.42 8.91 9.61
N ILE A 67 -6.49 9.75 10.63
CA ILE A 67 -7.15 11.05 10.54
C ILE A 67 -6.04 12.06 10.19
N PRO A 68 -5.91 12.46 8.92
CA PRO A 68 -4.88 13.40 8.52
C PRO A 68 -5.26 14.82 8.98
N SER A 69 -4.26 15.59 9.37
CA SER A 69 -4.39 17.05 9.42
C SER A 69 -3.03 17.71 9.20
N PRO A 70 -3.01 18.92 8.61
CA PRO A 70 -1.77 19.67 8.39
C PRO A 70 -0.98 19.96 9.67
N THR A 71 -1.66 20.03 10.81
CA THR A 71 -1.06 20.41 12.12
C THR A 71 -0.99 19.25 13.10
N LYS A 72 -1.81 18.21 12.91
CA LYS A 72 -1.84 17.02 13.78
C LYS A 72 -2.45 15.83 13.06
N SER A 73 -1.65 14.85 12.67
CA SER A 73 -2.17 13.57 12.18
C SER A 73 -2.23 12.54 13.30
N SER A 74 -3.25 11.69 13.23
CA SER A 74 -3.54 10.70 14.26
C SER A 74 -3.82 9.33 13.63
N ILE A 75 -3.26 8.27 14.21
CA ILE A 75 -3.63 6.90 13.88
C ILE A 75 -4.66 6.44 14.91
N ILE A 76 -5.74 5.86 14.42
CA ILE A 76 -6.83 5.34 15.23
C ILE A 76 -6.99 3.85 14.96
N GLN A 77 -7.37 3.11 16.00
CA GLN A 77 -8.01 1.81 15.85
C GLN A 77 -9.53 2.06 15.83
N ILE A 78 -10.20 1.57 14.80
CA ILE A 78 -11.63 1.78 14.56
C ILE A 78 -12.35 0.49 14.96
N ASN A 79 -13.24 0.63 15.94
CA ASN A 79 -14.16 -0.44 16.33
C ASN A 79 -15.59 0.08 16.13
N SER A 80 -16.55 -0.82 15.98
CA SER A 80 -17.98 -0.49 15.81
C SER A 80 -18.59 0.27 17.01
N ILE A 81 -17.93 0.23 18.18
CA ILE A 81 -18.43 0.82 19.42
C ILE A 81 -17.37 1.75 20.05
N SER A 82 -17.73 3.04 20.12
CA SER A 82 -17.09 4.14 20.86
C SER A 82 -15.76 4.72 20.34
N LYS A 83 -15.59 6.02 20.60
CA LYS A 83 -14.40 6.83 20.33
C LYS A 83 -13.24 6.37 21.22
N GLN A 84 -12.37 5.50 20.72
CA GLN A 84 -11.08 5.29 21.36
C GLN A 84 -10.16 6.48 21.09
N PRO A 85 -9.29 6.87 22.05
CA PRO A 85 -8.26 7.86 21.78
C PRO A 85 -7.35 7.35 20.66
N PRO A 86 -6.71 8.25 19.89
CA PRO A 86 -5.69 7.84 18.94
C PRO A 86 -4.60 7.01 19.61
N ILE A 87 -4.18 5.92 18.96
CA ILE A 87 -3.07 5.10 19.45
C ILE A 87 -1.72 5.79 19.20
N PHE A 88 -1.66 6.68 18.21
CA PHE A 88 -0.48 7.49 17.90
C PHE A 88 -0.89 8.86 17.38
N THR A 89 -0.15 9.90 17.75
CA THR A 89 -0.33 11.25 17.21
C THR A 89 1.01 11.88 16.91
N THR A 90 1.06 12.67 15.84
CA THR A 90 2.25 13.43 15.44
C THR A 90 1.84 14.81 14.93
N LYS A 91 2.76 15.77 14.99
CA LYS A 91 2.59 17.13 14.44
C LYS A 91 2.81 17.18 12.93
N GLU A 92 3.28 16.10 12.34
CA GLU A 92 3.52 16.00 10.90
C GLU A 92 2.33 15.32 10.20
N MET A 93 2.14 15.62 8.92
CA MET A 93 1.14 14.93 8.10
C MET A 93 1.58 13.49 7.84
N ILE A 94 0.72 12.52 8.17
CA ILE A 94 0.88 11.14 7.74
C ILE A 94 0.39 11.04 6.29
N THR A 95 1.30 10.79 5.35
CA THR A 95 0.97 10.74 3.92
C THR A 95 0.49 9.36 3.50
N SER A 96 1.01 8.31 4.13
CA SER A 96 0.61 6.92 3.89
C SER A 96 0.85 6.05 5.12
N MET A 97 0.10 4.96 5.20
CA MET A 97 0.20 3.96 6.27
C MET A 97 0.01 2.57 5.67
N VAL A 98 0.82 1.61 6.11
CA VAL A 98 0.67 0.19 5.79
C VAL A 98 0.89 -0.64 7.06
N ILE A 99 0.28 -1.81 7.14
CA ILE A 99 0.54 -2.78 8.21
C ILE A 99 1.29 -3.96 7.60
N SER A 100 2.41 -4.34 8.21
CA SER A 100 3.24 -5.46 7.77
C SER A 100 3.89 -6.11 8.99
N ASN A 101 3.90 -7.44 9.07
CA ASN A 101 4.52 -8.18 10.19
C ASN A 101 4.19 -7.63 11.58
N ASP A 102 2.90 -7.46 11.93
CA ASP A 102 2.46 -6.95 13.24
C ASP A 102 2.97 -5.53 13.60
N CYS A 103 3.44 -4.75 12.63
CA CYS A 103 3.82 -3.35 12.82
C CYS A 103 3.10 -2.42 11.86
N ILE A 104 2.87 -1.19 12.31
CA ILE A 104 2.34 -0.11 11.51
C ILE A 104 3.52 0.68 10.98
N VAL A 105 3.66 0.79 9.66
CA VAL A 105 4.65 1.65 9.02
C VAL A 105 3.95 2.88 8.46
N ILE A 106 4.41 4.06 8.86
CA ILE A 106 3.88 5.33 8.37
C ILE A 106 4.95 6.14 7.66
N SER A 107 4.49 6.91 6.66
CA SER A 107 5.29 7.90 5.97
C SER A 107 4.98 9.30 6.50
N LEU A 108 6.05 10.00 6.86
CA LEU A 108 6.07 11.40 7.22
C LEU A 108 7.04 12.14 6.30
N ARG A 109 7.11 13.46 6.45
CA ARG A 109 8.08 14.26 5.73
C ARG A 109 9.50 13.77 6.08
N LYS A 110 10.27 13.38 5.05
CA LYS A 110 11.65 12.87 5.15
C LYS A 110 11.85 11.68 6.10
N SER A 111 10.80 10.96 6.51
CA SER A 111 10.99 9.84 7.42
C SER A 111 9.94 8.76 7.31
N LEU A 112 10.34 7.54 7.65
CA LEU A 112 9.44 6.43 7.92
C LEU A 112 9.53 6.10 9.40
N ILE A 113 8.37 5.85 10.01
CA ILE A 113 8.28 5.43 11.40
C ILE A 113 7.60 4.07 11.44
N THR A 114 8.16 3.16 12.22
CA THR A 114 7.51 1.91 12.60
C THR A 114 6.95 2.02 14.00
N LEU A 115 5.72 1.55 14.17
CA LEU A 115 5.01 1.48 15.42
C LEU A 115 4.59 0.04 15.67
N ASN A 116 4.47 -0.36 16.93
CA ASN A 116 3.68 -1.56 17.23
C ASN A 116 2.18 -1.26 17.06
N LEU A 117 1.32 -2.28 17.15
CA LEU A 117 -0.13 -2.14 17.03
C LEU A 117 -0.79 -1.28 18.13
N GLN A 118 -0.04 -0.94 19.19
CA GLN A 118 -0.46 -0.02 20.26
C GLN A 118 0.04 1.42 20.02
N GLY A 119 0.72 1.70 18.91
CA GLY A 119 1.20 3.03 18.55
C GLY A 119 2.53 3.44 19.21
N LYS A 120 3.22 2.53 19.90
CA LYS A 120 4.57 2.79 20.43
C LYS A 120 5.57 2.81 19.28
N VAL A 121 6.36 3.86 19.18
CA VAL A 121 7.46 3.98 18.22
C VAL A 121 8.52 2.90 18.48
N LEU A 122 8.82 2.12 17.44
CA LEU A 122 9.82 1.07 17.45
C LEU A 122 11.11 1.53 16.77
N ASN A 123 10.99 2.19 15.62
CA ASN A 123 12.12 2.68 14.86
C ASN A 123 11.72 3.90 14.00
N LYS A 124 12.68 4.77 13.71
CA LYS A 124 12.55 5.89 12.78
C LYS A 124 13.72 5.87 11.81
N TYR A 125 13.40 5.85 10.53
CA TYR A 125 14.38 5.99 9.46
C TYR A 125 14.20 7.35 8.79
N SER A 126 15.28 8.08 8.59
CA SER A 126 15.27 9.40 7.95
C SER A 126 15.87 9.32 6.56
N PHE A 127 15.29 10.05 5.62
CA PHE A 127 15.71 10.14 4.23
C PHE A 127 16.11 11.58 3.90
N ASP A 128 16.97 11.74 2.90
CA ASP A 128 17.30 13.06 2.38
C ASP A 128 16.10 13.72 1.68
N LYS A 129 15.23 12.89 1.08
CA LYS A 129 14.04 13.28 0.33
C LYS A 129 12.77 12.73 0.96
N ASN A 130 11.63 13.35 0.66
CA ASN A 130 10.34 12.94 1.24
C ASN A 130 9.81 11.67 0.57
N PRO A 131 9.58 10.57 1.30
CA PRO A 131 8.65 9.56 0.85
C PRO A 131 7.24 10.14 0.88
N LEU A 132 6.41 9.79 -0.10
CA LEU A 132 5.01 10.20 -0.15
C LEU A 132 4.08 9.01 0.04
N THR A 133 4.40 7.91 -0.62
CA THR A 133 3.51 6.76 -0.66
C THR A 133 4.26 5.51 -0.23
N LEU A 134 3.57 4.70 0.56
CA LEU A 134 3.99 3.41 1.03
C LEU A 134 3.11 2.35 0.37
N VAL A 135 3.76 1.29 -0.10
CA VAL A 135 3.10 0.05 -0.51
C VAL A 135 3.79 -1.08 0.24
N ALA A 136 3.00 -1.88 0.94
CA ALA A 136 3.48 -3.12 1.55
C ALA A 136 3.06 -4.29 0.66
N GLN A 137 4.02 -5.17 0.35
CA GLN A 137 3.76 -6.37 -0.41
C GLN A 137 4.63 -7.51 0.08
N CYS A 138 4.04 -8.69 0.23
CA CYS A 138 4.79 -9.89 0.53
C CYS A 138 5.41 -10.41 -0.77
N CYS A 139 6.72 -10.65 -0.73
CA CYS A 139 7.45 -11.30 -1.82
C CYS A 139 8.01 -12.63 -1.34
N ASN A 140 7.93 -13.63 -2.20
CA ASN A 140 8.44 -14.97 -1.96
C ASN A 140 9.80 -15.13 -2.62
N PHE A 141 10.87 -14.90 -1.85
CA PHE A 141 12.20 -15.17 -2.35
C PHE A 141 12.50 -16.67 -2.33
N GLU A 142 12.71 -17.25 -3.50
CA GLU A 142 13.45 -18.50 -3.61
C GLU A 142 14.92 -18.24 -3.33
N ARG A 143 15.34 -18.47 -2.09
CA ARG A 143 16.77 -18.57 -1.80
C ARG A 143 17.29 -19.86 -2.42
N LYS A 144 18.02 -19.76 -3.53
CA LYS A 144 18.87 -20.84 -4.05
C LYS A 144 20.02 -21.13 -3.09
N TYR A 145 19.76 -21.82 -1.98
CA TYR A 145 20.80 -22.56 -1.28
C TYR A 145 20.77 -24.02 -1.76
N VAL A 146 21.94 -24.62 -1.91
CA VAL A 146 22.21 -25.94 -2.52
C VAL A 146 21.60 -27.13 -1.73
N HIS A 147 20.71 -26.88 -0.76
CA HIS A 147 20.09 -27.92 0.05
C HIS A 147 18.63 -28.14 -0.35
N PRO A 148 18.18 -29.39 -0.59
CA PRO A 148 16.82 -29.73 -1.05
C PRO A 148 15.68 -29.41 -0.05
N TYR A 149 15.98 -28.65 1.02
CA TYR A 149 15.02 -28.19 2.04
C TYR A 149 15.09 -26.68 2.30
N SER A 150 15.73 -25.88 1.43
CA SER A 150 15.73 -24.42 1.59
C SER A 150 14.37 -23.84 1.22
N HIS A 151 13.49 -23.73 2.21
CA HIS A 151 12.16 -23.16 2.06
C HIS A 151 12.21 -21.73 1.49
N ILE A 152 11.21 -21.42 0.66
CA ILE A 152 10.81 -20.06 0.30
C ILE A 152 10.57 -19.30 1.61
N LYS A 153 11.36 -18.25 1.87
CA LYS A 153 11.11 -17.38 3.01
C LYS A 153 10.24 -16.24 2.50
N GLU A 154 8.99 -16.19 2.96
CA GLU A 154 8.14 -15.02 2.82
C GLU A 154 8.88 -13.81 3.42
N THR A 155 9.22 -12.85 2.57
CA THR A 155 9.82 -11.59 2.98
C THR A 155 8.82 -10.48 2.74
N ASN A 156 8.51 -9.76 3.81
CA ASN A 156 7.65 -8.60 3.73
C ASN A 156 8.47 -7.40 3.26
N ILE A 157 8.08 -6.86 2.11
CA ILE A 157 8.69 -5.67 1.52
C ILE A 157 7.77 -4.49 1.75
N VAL A 158 8.33 -3.43 2.29
CA VAL A 158 7.71 -2.11 2.26
C VAL A 158 8.48 -1.27 1.27
N SER A 159 7.80 -0.85 0.21
CA SER A 159 8.32 0.10 -0.76
C SER A 159 7.86 1.50 -0.41
N ALA A 160 8.81 2.43 -0.38
CA ALA A 160 8.57 3.85 -0.17
C ALA A 160 9.07 4.62 -1.39
N PHE A 161 8.26 5.52 -1.94
CA PHE A 161 8.66 6.28 -3.12
C PHE A 161 8.43 7.79 -2.96
N SER A 162 9.29 8.56 -3.63
CA SER A 162 9.41 10.00 -3.44
C SER A 162 8.88 10.82 -4.62
N THR A 163 8.69 12.12 -4.39
CA THR A 163 8.43 13.12 -5.46
C THR A 163 9.49 13.20 -6.54
N SER A 164 10.67 12.67 -6.27
CA SER A 164 11.84 12.76 -7.14
C SER A 164 12.15 11.45 -7.88
N GLY A 165 11.19 10.53 -7.93
CA GLY A 165 11.31 9.25 -8.63
C GLY A 165 12.28 8.24 -8.01
N ASP A 166 12.72 8.49 -6.76
CA ASP A 166 13.41 7.48 -5.96
C ASP A 166 12.39 6.46 -5.41
N VAL A 167 12.70 5.18 -5.55
CA VAL A 167 12.02 4.03 -4.94
C VAL A 167 12.99 3.37 -3.95
N TYR A 168 12.55 3.26 -2.70
CA TYR A 168 13.28 2.64 -1.60
C TYR A 168 12.61 1.31 -1.26
N PHE A 169 13.38 0.23 -1.32
CA PHE A 169 12.97 -1.11 -0.96
C PHE A 169 13.50 -1.44 0.43
N ILE A 170 12.57 -1.76 1.34
CA ILE A 170 12.85 -1.90 2.77
C ILE A 170 12.27 -3.23 3.24
N GLU A 171 13.09 -4.01 3.93
CA GLU A 171 12.64 -5.23 4.59
C GLU A 171 12.14 -4.93 6.00
N VAL A 172 11.02 -5.54 6.37
CA VAL A 172 10.50 -5.52 7.75
C VAL A 172 10.93 -6.80 8.47
N ILE A 173 11.90 -6.68 9.38
CA ILE A 173 12.50 -7.79 10.14
C ILE A 173 11.96 -7.78 11.58
N ASN A 174 11.62 -8.96 12.11
CA ASN A 174 11.30 -9.19 13.53
C ASN A 174 10.32 -8.15 14.11
N HIS A 175 9.23 -7.89 13.39
CA HIS A 175 8.11 -7.03 13.81
C HIS A 175 8.46 -5.57 14.17
N SER A 176 9.67 -5.08 13.88
CA SER A 176 10.12 -3.77 14.39
C SER A 176 11.26 -3.12 13.63
N GLN A 177 12.07 -3.89 12.90
CA GLN A 177 13.26 -3.38 12.25
C GLN A 177 12.98 -3.12 10.78
N LEU A 178 13.25 -1.88 10.34
CA LEU A 178 13.35 -1.56 8.92
C LEU A 178 14.81 -1.74 8.51
N ARG A 179 15.05 -2.63 7.56
CA ARG A 179 16.35 -2.77 6.92
C ARG A 179 16.25 -2.25 5.50
N PHE A 180 16.96 -1.16 5.22
CA PHE A 180 17.08 -0.66 3.85
C PHE A 180 17.86 -1.68 3.02
N MET A 181 17.26 -2.11 1.91
CA MET A 181 17.85 -3.11 1.03
C MET A 181 18.40 -2.48 -0.23
N LYS A 182 17.59 -1.66 -0.91
CA LYS A 182 17.95 -1.11 -2.22
C LYS A 182 17.22 0.18 -2.51
N LYS A 183 17.85 1.05 -3.30
CA LYS A 183 17.26 2.26 -3.87
C LYS A 183 17.42 2.22 -5.38
N CYS A 184 16.34 2.55 -6.09
CA CYS A 184 16.36 2.79 -7.52
C CYS A 184 15.91 4.23 -7.77
N THR A 185 16.62 4.97 -8.61
CA THR A 185 16.17 6.29 -9.09
C THR A 185 15.75 6.10 -10.54
N LEU A 186 14.45 6.08 -10.79
CA LEU A 186 13.88 5.66 -12.07
C LEU A 186 13.57 6.86 -12.98
N SER A 187 13.23 7.99 -12.38
CA SER A 187 12.93 9.22 -13.11
C SER A 187 13.15 10.43 -12.19
N ASN A 188 13.15 11.63 -12.77
CA ASN A 188 13.03 12.88 -12.00
C ASN A 188 11.56 13.31 -11.84
N GLN A 189 10.62 12.38 -12.00
CA GLN A 189 9.18 12.63 -11.95
C GLN A 189 8.55 11.99 -10.72
N PHE A 190 7.40 12.51 -10.34
CA PHE A 190 6.63 11.98 -9.22
C PHE A 190 6.04 10.62 -9.58
N ILE A 191 6.38 9.60 -8.80
CA ILE A 191 5.78 8.27 -8.90
C ILE A 191 4.45 8.28 -8.15
N GLN A 192 3.36 7.97 -8.85
CA GLN A 192 2.01 7.94 -8.30
C GLN A 192 1.71 6.60 -7.62
N SER A 193 2.20 5.50 -8.20
CA SER A 193 1.96 4.16 -7.67
C SER A 193 3.09 3.20 -8.00
N ILE A 194 3.21 2.14 -7.21
CA ILE A 194 4.13 1.03 -7.41
C ILE A 194 3.40 -0.28 -7.12
N ALA A 195 3.70 -1.30 -7.90
CA ALA A 195 3.34 -2.68 -7.58
C ALA A 195 4.61 -3.53 -7.66
N ILE A 196 4.87 -4.35 -6.65
CA ILE A 196 6.02 -5.27 -6.62
C ILE A 196 5.54 -6.64 -7.07
N ASP A 197 6.31 -7.33 -7.89
CA ASP A 197 5.99 -8.71 -8.24
C ASP A 197 6.19 -9.61 -7.02
N PRO A 198 5.13 -10.26 -6.49
CA PRO A 198 5.25 -11.14 -5.32
C PRO A 198 6.11 -12.38 -5.56
N TYR A 199 6.41 -12.73 -6.82
CA TYR A 199 7.22 -13.89 -7.20
C TYR A 199 8.67 -13.56 -7.52
N SER A 200 9.08 -12.31 -7.27
CA SER A 200 10.47 -11.90 -7.43
C SER A 200 11.44 -12.87 -6.74
N SER A 201 12.47 -13.31 -7.47
CA SER A 201 13.36 -14.39 -7.02
C SER A 201 14.35 -13.99 -5.92
N SER A 202 14.77 -12.71 -5.84
CA SER A 202 15.69 -12.21 -4.82
C SER A 202 15.64 -10.69 -4.69
N TRP A 203 16.28 -10.11 -3.66
CA TRP A 203 16.49 -8.66 -3.53
C TRP A 203 17.27 -8.04 -4.71
N ASP A 204 18.11 -8.83 -5.37
CA ASP A 204 18.86 -8.39 -6.54
C ASP A 204 18.03 -8.46 -7.81
N ARG A 205 17.00 -9.31 -7.83
CA ARG A 205 16.08 -9.55 -8.95
C ARG A 205 14.63 -9.31 -8.53
N LEU A 206 14.38 -8.15 -7.91
CA LEU A 206 13.03 -7.66 -7.67
C LEU A 206 12.49 -7.08 -8.97
N ASN A 207 11.38 -7.66 -9.43
CA ASN A 207 10.60 -7.11 -10.53
C ASN A 207 9.46 -6.27 -9.94
N PHE A 208 9.19 -5.14 -10.56
CA PHE A 208 8.15 -4.23 -10.09
C PHE A 208 7.72 -3.29 -11.21
N CYS A 209 6.54 -2.71 -11.06
CA CYS A 209 6.01 -1.68 -11.95
C CYS A 209 5.87 -0.37 -11.21
N VAL A 210 6.17 0.73 -11.89
CA VAL A 210 5.90 2.09 -11.39
C VAL A 210 5.02 2.86 -12.37
N ALA A 211 4.13 3.66 -11.81
CA ALA A 211 3.28 4.57 -12.58
C ALA A 211 3.68 6.02 -12.34
N PHE A 212 3.79 6.80 -13.41
CA PHE A 212 3.90 8.26 -13.36
C PHE A 212 3.13 8.87 -14.52
N GLY A 213 2.21 9.79 -14.21
CA GLY A 213 1.33 10.36 -15.22
C GLY A 213 0.51 9.27 -15.89
N ASN A 214 0.60 9.17 -17.21
CA ASN A 214 -0.11 8.19 -18.02
C ASN A 214 0.76 6.98 -18.41
N LYS A 215 1.94 6.82 -17.79
CA LYS A 215 2.90 5.75 -18.12
C LYS A 215 3.03 4.75 -16.99
N CYS A 216 3.11 3.47 -17.36
CA CYS A 216 3.50 2.37 -16.49
C CYS A 216 4.79 1.75 -17.03
N LEU A 217 5.84 1.73 -16.21
CA LEU A 217 7.11 1.08 -16.55
C LEU A 217 7.26 -0.22 -15.78
N SER A 218 7.75 -1.25 -16.47
CA SER A 218 8.37 -2.43 -15.88
C SER A 218 9.79 -2.06 -15.48
N CYS A 219 10.18 -2.51 -14.29
CA CYS A 219 11.50 -2.26 -13.73
C CYS A 219 12.00 -3.54 -13.09
N SER A 220 13.32 -3.74 -13.18
CA SER A 220 14.00 -4.76 -12.39
C SER A 220 15.17 -4.17 -11.64
N THR A 221 15.36 -4.60 -10.39
CA THR A 221 16.52 -4.18 -9.62
C THR A 221 17.84 -4.77 -10.14
N SER A 222 17.81 -5.76 -11.03
CA SER A 222 19.02 -6.41 -11.54
C SER A 222 19.73 -5.58 -12.59
N THR A 223 18.96 -4.96 -13.49
CA THR A 223 19.49 -4.17 -14.60
C THR A 223 19.32 -2.68 -14.37
N PHE A 224 18.36 -2.28 -13.53
CA PHE A 224 17.83 -0.91 -13.46
C PHE A 224 17.32 -0.38 -14.80
N ASP A 225 17.17 -1.26 -15.80
CA ASP A 225 16.54 -0.94 -17.06
C ASP A 225 15.05 -0.77 -16.83
N THR A 226 14.48 0.22 -17.52
CA THR A 226 13.05 0.47 -17.53
C THR A 226 12.48 0.16 -18.89
N GLU A 227 11.51 -0.73 -18.95
CA GLU A 227 10.75 -1.00 -20.16
C GLU A 227 9.35 -0.39 -20.02
N GLU A 228 8.91 0.38 -21.01
CA GLU A 228 7.56 0.92 -21.02
C GLU A 228 6.58 -0.21 -21.30
N VAL A 229 5.70 -0.52 -20.34
CA VAL A 229 4.75 -1.62 -20.45
C VAL A 229 3.47 -1.14 -21.11
N ILE A 230 2.92 -0.04 -20.59
CA ILE A 230 1.66 0.54 -21.04
C ILE A 230 1.76 2.07 -20.97
N THR A 231 1.30 2.73 -22.04
CA THR A 231 0.94 4.16 -22.04
C THR A 231 -0.57 4.27 -22.26
N THR A 232 -1.27 4.94 -21.35
CA THR A 232 -2.70 5.22 -21.52
C THR A 232 -2.90 6.55 -22.26
N GLU A 233 -3.89 6.61 -23.14
CA GLU A 233 -4.27 7.84 -23.87
C GLU A 233 -5.09 8.78 -22.99
N ASN A 234 -4.56 9.14 -21.82
CA ASN A 234 -5.26 9.88 -20.75
C ASN A 234 -6.53 9.18 -20.22
N PRO A 235 -6.87 9.39 -18.95
CA PRO A 235 -6.22 10.24 -17.95
C PRO A 235 -5.15 9.47 -17.13
N PRO A 236 -4.44 10.15 -16.19
CA PRO A 236 -3.31 9.55 -15.47
C PRO A 236 -3.66 8.28 -14.71
N ILE A 237 -2.67 7.38 -14.60
CA ILE A 237 -2.72 6.17 -13.79
C ILE A 237 -2.68 6.57 -12.31
N ILE A 238 -3.55 5.97 -11.50
CA ILE A 238 -3.68 6.29 -10.07
C ILE A 238 -3.23 5.14 -9.18
N SER A 239 -3.33 3.89 -9.65
CA SER A 239 -2.95 2.73 -8.87
C SER A 239 -2.45 1.59 -9.75
N LEU A 240 -1.48 0.86 -9.20
CA LEU A 240 -0.96 -0.39 -9.71
C LEU A 240 -1.15 -1.45 -8.62
N LEU A 241 -1.51 -2.67 -9.02
CA LEU A 241 -1.57 -3.81 -8.12
C LEU A 241 -1.17 -5.10 -8.84
N PHE A 242 -0.19 -5.82 -8.28
CA PHE A 242 0.08 -7.20 -8.66
C PHE A 242 -0.76 -8.15 -7.83
N THR A 243 -1.29 -9.18 -8.49
CA THR A 243 -1.95 -10.31 -7.83
C THR A 243 -1.02 -11.52 -7.78
N THR A 244 -1.33 -12.48 -6.91
CA THR A 244 -0.71 -13.81 -6.81
C THR A 244 -0.96 -14.71 -8.03
N LYS A 245 -1.42 -14.16 -9.15
CA LYS A 245 -1.64 -14.88 -10.41
C LYS A 245 -0.88 -14.22 -11.57
N SER A 246 0.18 -13.47 -11.25
CA SER A 246 1.00 -12.75 -12.24
C SER A 246 0.15 -11.84 -13.13
N ARG A 247 -0.81 -11.14 -12.53
CA ARG A 247 -1.61 -10.11 -13.23
C ARG A 247 -1.37 -8.76 -12.61
N LEU A 248 -1.13 -7.78 -13.47
CA LEU A 248 -1.02 -6.37 -13.13
C LEU A 248 -2.35 -5.68 -13.43
N TYR A 249 -2.92 -5.07 -12.41
CA TYR A 249 -4.10 -4.23 -12.53
C TYR A 249 -3.66 -2.77 -12.51
N ILE A 250 -4.11 -2.01 -13.51
CA ILE A 250 -3.78 -0.60 -13.68
C ILE A 250 -5.08 0.17 -13.70
N SER A 251 -5.30 1.03 -12.72
CA SER A 251 -6.44 1.94 -12.70
C SER A 251 -6.01 3.36 -13.05
N SER A 252 -6.88 4.08 -13.76
CA SER A 252 -6.67 5.48 -14.11
C SER A 252 -7.84 6.33 -13.64
N HIS A 253 -7.70 7.65 -13.77
CA HIS A 253 -8.78 8.59 -13.51
C HIS A 253 -10.00 8.44 -14.45
N SER A 254 -9.97 7.61 -15.51
CA SER A 254 -11.15 7.38 -16.37
C SER A 254 -12.14 6.42 -15.71
N GLY A 255 -11.72 5.76 -14.63
CA GLY A 255 -12.47 4.66 -14.02
C GLY A 255 -12.24 3.32 -14.71
N GLU A 256 -11.43 3.27 -15.77
CA GLU A 256 -11.04 2.03 -16.42
C GLU A 256 -9.98 1.29 -15.60
N VAL A 257 -10.07 -0.05 -15.63
CA VAL A 257 -9.08 -0.95 -15.05
C VAL A 257 -8.54 -1.83 -16.16
N ILE A 258 -7.29 -1.57 -16.55
CA ILE A 258 -6.56 -2.39 -17.52
C ILE A 258 -5.95 -3.56 -16.75
N VAL A 259 -6.09 -4.77 -17.31
CA VAL A 259 -5.49 -5.98 -16.76
C VAL A 259 -4.42 -6.47 -17.73
N GLY A 260 -3.17 -6.36 -17.32
CA GLY A 260 -2.04 -6.95 -18.02
C GLY A 260 -1.74 -8.34 -17.47
N GLU A 261 -1.52 -9.31 -18.35
CA GLU A 261 -0.90 -10.58 -17.95
C GLU A 261 0.62 -10.38 -17.92
N TRP A 262 1.22 -10.68 -16.78
CA TRP A 262 2.66 -10.64 -16.60
C TRP A 262 3.21 -12.01 -16.94
N VAL A 263 3.84 -12.11 -18.11
CA VAL A 263 4.52 -13.33 -18.54
C VAL A 263 5.98 -13.17 -18.16
N GLU A 264 6.48 -14.07 -17.30
CA GLU A 264 7.92 -14.18 -17.07
C GLU A 264 8.59 -14.56 -18.39
N ASN A 265 9.50 -13.71 -18.89
CA ASN A 265 10.43 -14.07 -19.96
C ASN A 265 11.66 -14.76 -19.39
#